data_AF-A0A6B3UIR3-F1
#
_entry.id   AF-A0A6B3UIR3-F1
#
_cell.length_a   1.000
_cell.length_b   1.000
_cell.length_c   1.000
_cell.angle_alpha   90.00
_cell.angle_beta   90.00
_cell.angle_gamma   90.00
#
_symmetry.space_group_name_H-M   'P 1'
#
loop_
_entity.id
_entity.type
_entity.pdbx_description
1 polymer ?
#
loop_
_entity_poly.entity_id
_entity_poly.type
_entity_poly.pdbx_seq_one_letter_code
_entity_poly.pdbx_strand_id
1 'polypeptide(L)'
;MKPRYAEPDAREEFPEIDACSTANFGITADQADDLKPADWDGVDRLPVRDQIEAFEAVGWDVTDAKRRPLRMFGHFNLQLWLAVRGVAGELPFEAEKPGAADLWGGSLAADAAKFRRDRR
;
A
#
# COMPACT_ATOMS: atom_id res chain seq x y z
N MET A 1 16.95 1.69 17.34
CA MET A 1 17.16 2.63 16.21
C MET A 1 17.87 3.86 16.74
N LYS A 2 18.92 4.34 16.05
CA LYS A 2 19.63 5.57 16.46
C LYS A 2 18.74 6.79 16.18
N PRO A 3 18.65 7.79 17.07
CA PRO A 3 17.78 8.94 16.86
C PRO A 3 17.98 9.66 15.53
N ARG A 4 19.23 9.72 15.07
CA ARG A 4 19.70 10.36 13.83
C ARG A 4 19.07 9.82 12.56
N TYR A 5 18.52 8.60 12.58
CA TYR A 5 17.95 7.97 11.38
C TYR A 5 16.73 8.70 10.84
N ALA A 6 16.05 9.50 11.66
CA ALA A 6 14.84 10.22 11.28
C ALA A 6 15.12 11.63 10.74
N GLU A 7 16.39 12.04 10.69
CA GLU A 7 16.78 13.36 10.21
C GLU A 7 16.79 13.36 8.68
N PRO A 8 16.36 14.43 7.99
CA PRO A 8 16.20 14.42 6.53
C PRO A 8 17.46 14.04 5.74
N ASP A 9 18.64 14.45 6.24
CA ASP A 9 19.97 14.18 5.68
C ASP A 9 20.52 12.80 6.04
N ALA A 10 19.86 12.06 6.93
CA ALA A 10 20.29 10.73 7.38
C ALA A 10 20.47 9.74 6.22
N ARG A 11 19.75 9.92 5.10
CA ARG A 11 19.90 9.06 3.92
C ARG A 11 21.30 9.11 3.30
N GLU A 12 22.00 10.23 3.41
CA GLU A 12 23.37 10.39 2.89
C GLU A 12 24.38 9.57 3.72
N GLU A 13 24.11 9.41 5.02
CA GLU A 13 25.03 8.75 5.95
C GLU A 13 24.66 7.29 6.25
N PHE A 14 23.37 6.96 6.14
CA PHE A 14 22.81 5.65 6.49
C PHE A 14 22.18 5.01 5.24
N PRO A 15 22.99 4.37 4.37
CA PRO A 15 22.49 3.75 3.14
C PRO A 15 21.48 2.62 3.39
N GLU A 16 21.40 2.09 4.62
CA GLU A 16 20.39 1.13 5.03
C GLU A 16 18.95 1.67 5.00
N ILE A 17 18.76 3.00 5.03
CA ILE A 17 17.45 3.63 4.83
C ILE A 17 16.97 3.37 3.39
N ASP A 18 17.83 3.60 2.41
CA ASP A 18 17.51 3.33 1.00
C ASP A 18 17.45 1.84 0.71
N ALA A 19 18.31 1.02 1.34
CA ALA A 19 18.20 -0.43 1.24
C ALA A 19 16.84 -0.95 1.74
N CYS A 20 16.33 -0.38 2.84
CA CYS A 20 15.00 -0.68 3.36
C CYS A 20 13.89 -0.24 2.37
N SER A 21 14.04 0.94 1.75
CA SER A 21 13.12 1.41 0.72
C SER A 21 13.06 0.43 -0.45
N THR A 22 14.22 0.07 -1.00
CA THR A 22 14.31 -0.87 -2.12
C THR A 22 13.77 -2.25 -1.77
N ALA A 23 14.05 -2.75 -0.56
CA ALA A 23 13.58 -4.07 -0.14
C ALA A 23 12.05 -4.16 -0.02
N ASN A 24 11.39 -3.07 0.39
CA ASN A 24 9.93 -3.05 0.59
C ASN A 24 9.15 -2.59 -0.64
N PHE A 25 9.71 -1.66 -1.42
CA PHE A 25 9.01 -0.97 -2.50
C PHE A 25 9.62 -1.18 -3.89
N GLY A 26 10.79 -1.82 -3.98
CA GLY A 26 11.54 -1.98 -5.23
C GLY A 26 12.25 -0.72 -5.72
N ILE A 27 12.13 0.39 -4.99
CA ILE A 27 12.64 1.72 -5.38
C ILE A 27 13.27 2.45 -4.18
N THR A 28 14.24 3.32 -4.45
CA THR A 28 14.78 4.27 -3.47
C THR A 28 13.87 5.50 -3.32
N ALA A 29 14.10 6.34 -2.30
CA ALA A 29 13.32 7.57 -2.14
C ALA A 29 13.58 8.59 -3.26
N ASP A 30 14.80 8.65 -3.80
CA ASP A 30 15.10 9.55 -4.92
C ASP A 30 14.41 9.10 -6.21
N GLN A 31 14.42 7.79 -6.49
CA GLN A 31 13.68 7.21 -7.62
C GLN A 31 12.17 7.43 -7.50
N ALA A 32 11.65 7.48 -6.28
CA ALA A 32 10.23 7.72 -6.05
C ALA A 32 9.80 9.12 -6.51
N ASP A 33 10.67 10.14 -6.44
CA ASP A 33 10.34 11.48 -6.96
C ASP A 33 10.21 11.47 -8.48
N ASP A 34 11.09 10.74 -9.18
CA ASP A 34 11.06 10.56 -10.63
C ASP A 34 9.86 9.76 -11.13
N LEU A 35 9.31 8.87 -10.29
CA LEU A 35 8.20 7.97 -10.64
C LEU A 35 6.82 8.56 -10.38
N LYS A 36 6.73 9.82 -9.95
CA LYS A 36 5.45 10.52 -9.76
C LYS A 36 4.66 10.58 -11.07
N PRO A 37 3.41 10.11 -11.11
CA PRO A 37 2.49 10.37 -12.20
C PRO A 37 2.38 11.85 -12.55
N ALA A 38 2.07 12.17 -13.81
CA ALA A 38 1.96 13.55 -14.28
C ALA A 38 0.86 14.35 -13.56
N ASP A 39 -0.17 13.68 -13.04
CA ASP A 39 -1.29 14.24 -12.30
C ASP A 39 -1.09 14.17 -10.77
N TRP A 40 0.16 14.12 -10.30
CA TRP A 40 0.45 14.09 -8.87
C TRP A 40 -0.07 15.34 -8.15
N ASP A 41 -0.93 15.12 -7.16
CA ASP A 41 -1.63 16.14 -6.36
C ASP A 41 -0.76 16.78 -5.27
N GLY A 42 0.46 16.29 -5.07
CA GLY A 42 1.39 16.83 -4.07
C GLY A 42 1.04 16.42 -2.63
N VAL A 43 0.29 15.34 -2.45
CA VAL A 43 -0.11 14.83 -1.12
C VAL A 43 1.09 14.56 -0.20
N ASP A 44 2.26 14.22 -0.76
CA ASP A 44 3.53 13.98 -0.04
C ASP A 44 4.14 15.26 0.56
N ARG A 45 3.69 16.45 0.14
CA ARG A 45 4.20 17.75 0.59
C ARG A 45 3.28 18.46 1.59
N LEU A 46 2.13 17.88 1.90
CA LEU A 46 1.21 18.43 2.91
C LEU A 46 1.87 18.46 4.30
N PRO A 47 1.36 19.26 5.25
CA PRO A 47 1.76 19.12 6.64
C PRO A 47 1.59 17.68 7.13
N VAL A 48 2.51 17.19 7.96
CA VAL A 48 2.54 15.78 8.41
C VAL A 48 1.19 15.30 8.96
N ARG A 49 0.48 16.17 9.72
CA ARG A 49 -0.85 15.83 10.24
C ARG A 49 -1.84 15.54 9.12
N ASP A 50 -1.88 16.38 8.10
CA ASP A 50 -2.82 16.26 6.99
C ASP A 50 -2.45 15.06 6.10
N GLN A 51 -1.15 14.71 5.99
CA GLN A 51 -0.72 13.45 5.35
C GLN A 51 -1.25 12.22 6.09
N ILE A 52 -1.19 12.21 7.43
CA ILE A 52 -1.69 11.09 8.24
C ILE A 52 -3.19 10.92 8.05
N GLU A 53 -3.95 12.01 8.06
CA GLU A 53 -5.40 11.97 7.81
C GLU A 53 -5.71 11.43 6.41
N ALA A 54 -4.92 11.81 5.40
CA ALA A 54 -5.06 11.31 4.05
C ALA A 54 -4.72 9.81 3.93
N PHE A 55 -3.68 9.32 4.61
CA PHE A 55 -3.38 7.89 4.69
C PHE A 55 -4.50 7.10 5.38
N GLU A 56 -5.05 7.64 6.47
CA GLU A 56 -6.15 7.01 7.20
C GLU A 56 -7.42 6.91 6.33
N ALA A 57 -7.70 7.93 5.52
CA ALA A 57 -8.83 7.95 4.59
C ALA A 57 -8.75 6.86 3.50
N VAL A 58 -7.55 6.40 3.14
CA VAL A 58 -7.34 5.28 2.21
C VAL A 58 -7.15 3.93 2.92
N GLY A 59 -7.36 3.90 4.24
CA GLY A 59 -7.31 2.68 5.06
C GLY A 59 -5.91 2.28 5.53
N TRP A 60 -4.92 3.18 5.46
CA TRP A 60 -3.55 2.95 5.93
C TRP A 60 -3.28 3.68 7.25
N ASP A 61 -2.74 2.98 8.24
CA ASP A 61 -2.28 3.59 9.48
C ASP A 61 -0.76 3.78 9.45
N VAL A 62 -0.32 5.03 9.44
CA VAL A 62 1.09 5.44 9.47
C VAL A 62 1.48 6.05 10.83
N THR A 63 0.80 5.64 11.90
CA THR A 63 1.05 6.10 13.27
C THR A 63 1.57 4.99 14.19
N ASP A 64 2.22 5.40 15.29
CA ASP A 64 2.61 4.50 16.37
C ASP A 64 1.40 4.15 17.28
N ALA A 65 1.62 3.29 18.28
CA ALA A 65 0.59 2.89 19.24
C ALA A 65 -0.02 4.06 20.05
N LYS A 66 0.59 5.25 20.01
CA LYS A 66 0.12 6.48 20.68
C LYS A 66 -0.43 7.50 19.67
N ARG A 67 -0.73 7.09 18.43
CA ARG A 67 -1.26 7.93 17.34
C ARG A 67 -0.31 9.05 16.91
N ARG A 68 1.00 8.89 17.12
CA ARG A 68 2.02 9.81 16.64
C ARG A 68 2.51 9.36 15.27
N PRO A 69 2.94 10.27 14.37
CA PRO A 69 3.58 9.86 13.13
C PRO A 69 4.71 8.85 13.38
N LEU A 70 4.81 7.82 12.54
CA LEU A 70 5.94 6.90 12.60
C LEU A 70 7.26 7.68 12.52
N ARG A 71 8.23 7.28 13.34
CA ARG A 71 9.50 8.02 13.48
C ARG A 71 10.24 8.21 12.14
N MET A 72 10.15 7.23 11.25
CA MET A 72 10.79 7.25 9.93
C MET A 72 9.86 7.72 8.82
N PHE A 73 8.66 8.21 9.14
CA PHE A 73 7.62 8.55 8.16
C PHE A 73 8.15 9.45 7.04
N GLY A 74 8.93 10.49 7.37
CA GLY A 74 9.48 11.43 6.39
C GLY A 74 10.41 10.80 5.34
N HIS A 75 11.02 9.64 5.62
CA HIS A 75 11.88 8.95 4.65
C HIS A 75 11.10 8.07 3.67
N PHE A 76 9.87 7.70 4.02
CA PHE A 76 9.09 6.70 3.30
C PHE A 76 7.74 7.22 2.80
N ASN A 77 7.36 8.47 3.10
CA ASN A 77 6.02 8.99 2.83
C ASN A 77 5.66 8.93 1.34
N LEU A 78 6.60 9.26 0.46
CA LEU A 78 6.36 9.25 -0.98
C LEU A 78 6.23 7.82 -1.52
N GLN A 79 7.12 6.92 -1.12
CA GLN A 79 7.07 5.51 -1.50
C GLN A 79 5.77 4.86 -1.03
N LEU A 80 5.31 5.20 0.18
CA LEU A 80 4.03 4.76 0.71
C LEU A 80 2.87 5.26 -0.15
N TRP A 81 2.87 6.54 -0.57
CA TRP A 81 1.83 7.06 -1.46
C TRP A 81 1.85 6.43 -2.86
N LEU A 82 3.03 6.16 -3.41
CA LEU A 82 3.16 5.43 -4.66
C LEU A 82 2.66 3.98 -4.54
N ALA A 83 2.92 3.33 -3.41
CA ALA A 83 2.40 1.99 -3.14
C ALA A 83 0.88 1.95 -3.01
N VAL A 84 0.28 2.93 -2.31
CA VAL A 84 -1.18 3.10 -2.24
C VAL A 84 -1.80 3.24 -3.64
N ARG A 85 -1.10 3.88 -4.57
CA ARG A 85 -1.56 4.09 -5.96
C ARG A 85 -1.14 2.97 -6.93
N GLY A 86 -0.50 1.90 -6.42
CA GLY A 86 -0.06 0.76 -7.22
C GLY A 86 1.13 1.04 -8.15
N VAL A 87 1.89 2.09 -7.89
CA VAL A 87 3.10 2.47 -8.66
C VAL A 87 4.36 1.84 -8.07
N ALA A 88 4.39 1.61 -6.75
CA ALA A 88 5.55 1.07 -6.04
C ALA A 88 5.20 -0.17 -5.22
N GLY A 89 6.19 -1.05 -5.03
CA GLY A 89 6.01 -2.33 -4.34
C GLY A 89 5.29 -3.38 -5.18
N GLU A 90 5.41 -4.62 -4.74
CA GLU A 90 4.68 -5.76 -5.30
C GLU A 90 3.80 -6.34 -4.21
N LEU A 91 2.50 -6.46 -4.48
CA LEU A 91 1.63 -7.24 -3.62
C LEU A 91 1.94 -8.73 -3.87
N PRO A 92 1.93 -9.59 -2.85
CA PRO A 92 1.88 -11.03 -3.06
C PRO A 92 0.52 -11.39 -3.68
N PHE A 93 0.43 -11.18 -4.99
CA PHE A 93 -0.73 -11.52 -5.79
C PHE A 93 -0.55 -12.95 -6.29
N GLU A 94 -1.10 -13.92 -5.54
CA GLU A 94 -1.45 -15.19 -6.14
C GLU A 94 -2.79 -15.02 -6.86
N ALA A 95 -2.75 -14.95 -8.20
CA ALA A 95 -3.97 -15.09 -8.98
C ALA A 95 -4.70 -16.37 -8.53
N GLU A 96 -5.99 -16.28 -8.21
CA GLU A 96 -6.79 -17.48 -8.00
C GLU A 96 -6.57 -18.43 -9.20
N LYS A 97 -6.12 -19.66 -8.90
CA LYS A 97 -5.81 -20.64 -9.95
C LYS A 97 -7.03 -20.74 -10.88
N PRO A 98 -6.88 -20.47 -12.19
CA PRO A 98 -7.99 -20.62 -13.12
C PRO A 98 -8.34 -22.11 -13.16
N GLY A 99 -9.43 -22.48 -12.48
CA GLY A 99 -9.78 -23.88 -12.24
C GLY A 99 -10.26 -24.20 -10.82
N ALA A 100 -10.27 -23.26 -9.87
CA ALA A 100 -11.18 -23.33 -8.72
C ALA A 100 -12.61 -23.10 -9.22
N ALA A 101 -13.12 -24.07 -9.97
CA ALA A 101 -14.45 -24.06 -10.53
C ALA A 101 -15.47 -23.94 -9.38
N ASP A 102 -16.03 -22.74 -9.26
CA ASP A 102 -17.48 -22.56 -9.21
C ASP A 102 -18.20 -23.31 -8.07
N LEU A 103 -17.69 -23.19 -6.84
CA LEU A 103 -18.47 -23.60 -5.65
C LEU A 103 -19.79 -22.82 -5.54
N TRP A 104 -19.90 -21.66 -6.20
CA TRP A 104 -21.08 -20.81 -6.19
C TRP A 104 -22.05 -21.10 -7.35
N GLY A 105 -21.57 -21.39 -8.57
CA GLY A 105 -22.44 -21.76 -9.69
C GLY A 105 -23.10 -23.14 -9.54
N GLY A 106 -22.45 -24.07 -8.83
CA GLY A 106 -22.99 -25.41 -8.57
C GLY A 106 -24.27 -25.41 -7.71
N SER A 107 -24.35 -24.55 -6.69
CA SER A 107 -25.55 -24.44 -5.85
C SER A 107 -26.70 -23.76 -6.59
N LEU A 108 -26.42 -22.74 -7.40
CA LEU A 108 -27.42 -22.02 -8.20
C LEU A 108 -28.10 -22.93 -9.24
N ALA A 109 -27.34 -23.81 -9.90
CA ALA A 109 -27.90 -24.77 -10.84
C ALA A 109 -28.79 -25.83 -10.15
N ALA A 110 -28.39 -26.30 -8.98
CA ALA A 110 -29.15 -27.26 -8.18
C ALA A 110 -30.46 -26.66 -7.65
N ASP A 111 -30.43 -25.41 -7.19
CA ASP A 111 -31.61 -24.71 -6.69
C ASP A 111 -32.60 -24.39 -7.82
N ALA A 112 -32.10 -24.02 -9.01
CA ALA A 112 -32.94 -23.82 -10.20
C ALA A 112 -33.61 -25.11 -10.70
N ALA A 113 -33.00 -26.28 -10.46
CA ALA A 113 -33.59 -27.58 -10.78
C ALA A 113 -34.67 -27.98 -9.77
N LYS A 114 -34.45 -27.74 -8.47
CA LYS A 114 -35.45 -27.97 -7.41
C LYS A 114 -36.69 -27.07 -7.60
N PHE A 115 -36.48 -25.79 -7.89
CA PHE A 115 -37.57 -24.84 -8.14
C PHE A 115 -38.46 -25.25 -9.33
N ARG A 116 -37.88 -25.85 -10.37
CA ARG A 116 -38.64 -26.39 -11.51
C ARG A 116 -39.40 -27.68 -11.17
N ARG A 117 -38.92 -28.48 -10.23
CA ARG A 117 -39.57 -29.72 -9.77
C ARG A 117 -40.78 -29.43 -8.88
N ASP A 118 -40.71 -28.45 -7.99
CA ASP A 118 -41.81 -28.09 -7.07
C ASP A 118 -42.97 -27.31 -7.75
N ARG A 119 -42.81 -26.87 -9.00
CA ARG A 119 -43.88 -26.22 -9.80
C ARG A 119 -44.68 -27.17 -10.69
N ARG A 120 -44.43 -28.48 -10.65
CA ARG A 120 -45.20 -29.52 -11.35
C ARG A 120 -46.00 -30.35 -10.35
#